data_AF-A0A7X7AU33-F1
#
_entry.id   AF-A0A7X7AU33-F1
#
_cell.length_a   1.000
_cell.length_b   1.000
_cell.length_c   1.000
_cell.angle_alpha   90.00
_cell.angle_beta   90.00
_cell.angle_gamma   90.00
#
_symmetry.space_group_name_H-M   'P 1'
#
loop_
_entity.id
_entity.type
_entity.pdbx_description
1 polymer ?
#
loop_
_entity_poly.entity_id
_entity_poly.type
_entity_poly.pdbx_seq_one_letter_code
_entity_poly.pdbx_strand_id
1 'polypeptide(L)' 'MKQLQNKYVEEATALLRKLVSLPSFSGEEDLRVDYFTNYFSERNVETEHIGNNIIVKQPHFNALKPTFMLNSHIDTV' A
#
# COMPACT_ATOMS: atom_id res chain seq x y z
N MET A 1 22.96 -4.66 -8.31
CA MET A 1 22.06 -5.35 -7.35
C MET A 1 21.98 -4.62 -6.00
N LYS A 2 23.07 -4.44 -5.24
CA LYS A 2 23.05 -3.71 -3.95
C LYS A 2 22.45 -2.30 -4.02
N GLN A 3 22.79 -1.53 -5.06
CA GLN A 3 22.28 -0.16 -5.21
C GLN A 3 20.75 -0.08 -5.40
N LEU A 4 20.16 -1.06 -6.10
CA LEU A 4 18.71 -1.14 -6.29
C LEU A 4 17.99 -1.56 -5.00
N GLN A 5 18.59 -2.48 -4.24
CA GLN A 5 18.06 -2.88 -2.93
C GLN A 5 18.04 -1.69 -1.96
N ASN A 6 19.10 -0.86 -1.95
CA ASN A 6 19.15 0.33 -1.11
C ASN A 6 18.02 1.32 -1.45
N LYS A 7 17.74 1.54 -2.74
CA LYS A 7 16.65 2.42 -3.18
C LYS A 7 15.28 1.98 -2.64
N TYR A 8 14.92 0.70 -2.77
CA TYR A 8 13.63 0.22 -2.28
C TYR A 8 13.52 0.28 -0.76
N VAL A 9 14.62 0.03 -0.04
CA VAL A 9 14.66 0.17 1.42
C VAL A 9 14.47 1.63 1.83
N GLU A 10 15.09 2.58 1.13
CA GLU A 10 14.92 4.01 1.38
C GLU A 10 13.48 4.47 1.12
N GLU A 11 12.90 4.07 -0.02
CA GLU A 11 11.49 4.38 -0.35
C GLU A 11 10.51 3.77 0.66
N ALA A 12 10.71 2.50 1.04
CA ALA A 12 9.88 1.84 2.05
C ALA A 12 10.03 2.51 3.42
N THR A 13 11.25 2.94 3.79
CA THR A 13 11.51 3.67 5.04
C THR A 13 10.82 5.03 5.05
N ALA A 14 10.86 5.76 3.93
CA ALA A 14 10.16 7.04 3.80
C ALA A 14 8.63 6.86 3.89
N LEU A 15 8.09 5.86 3.20
CA LEU A 15 6.68 5.47 3.28
C LEU A 15 6.27 5.16 4.73
N LEU A 16 7.03 4.28 5.41
CA LEU A 16 6.74 3.89 6.79
C LEU A 16 6.74 5.10 7.74
N ARG A 17 7.73 6.00 7.62
CA ARG A 17 7.78 7.24 8.43
C ARG A 17 6.52 8.09 8.24
N LYS A 18 6.03 8.20 7.00
CA LYS A 18 4.81 8.95 6.73
C LYS A 18 3.58 8.26 7.32
N LEU A 19 3.46 6.93 7.18
CA LEU A 19 2.33 6.18 7.75
C LEU A 19 2.29 6.25 9.27
N VAL A 20 3.44 6.16 9.96
CA VAL A 20 3.54 6.29 11.42
C VAL A 20 3.09 7.68 11.90
N SER A 21 3.28 8.73 11.08
CA SER A 21 2.82 10.08 11.41
C SER A 21 1.30 10.27 11.31
N LEU A 22 0.59 9.32 10.71
CA LEU A 22 -0.86 9.34 10.54
C LEU A 22 -1.49 8.40 11.58
N PRO A 23 -2.34 8.91 12.48
CA PRO A 23 -3.09 8.06 13.39
C PRO A 23 -4.01 7.13 12.59
N SER A 24 -4.21 5.93 13.10
CA SER A 24 -4.96 4.88 12.40
C SER A 24 -5.40 3.81 13.40
N PHE A 25 -6.15 4.21 14.43
CA PHE A 25 -6.72 3.25 15.36
C PHE A 25 -7.63 2.27 14.62
N SER A 26 -7.78 1.05 15.13
CA SER A 26 -8.69 0.07 14.53
C SER A 26 -10.12 0.65 14.42
N GLY A 27 -10.60 0.82 13.18
CA GLY A 27 -11.87 1.47 12.84
C GLY A 27 -11.80 2.96 12.46
N GLU A 28 -10.61 3.58 12.53
CA GLU A 28 -10.37 5.01 12.23
C GLU A 28 -9.16 5.19 11.28
N GLU A 29 -9.08 4.39 10.21
CA GLU A 29 -7.91 4.34 9.31
C GLU A 29 -7.96 5.31 8.12
N ASP A 30 -9.01 6.15 8.01
CA ASP A 30 -9.31 6.98 6.84
C ASP A 30 -8.10 7.79 6.34
N LEU A 31 -7.33 8.37 7.26
CA LEU A 31 -6.14 9.17 6.91
C LEU A 31 -5.05 8.34 6.21
N ARG A 32 -4.86 7.08 6.61
CA ARG A 32 -3.90 6.18 5.95
C ARG A 32 -4.45 5.69 4.62
N VAL A 33 -5.76 5.44 4.52
CA VAL A 33 -6.43 5.06 3.28
C VAL A 33 -6.28 6.16 2.22
N ASP A 34 -6.57 7.41 2.58
CA ASP A 34 -6.40 8.57 1.70
C ASP A 34 -4.95 8.73 1.25
N TYR A 35 -4.00 8.58 2.18
CA TYR A 35 -2.59 8.69 1.86
C TYR A 35 -2.13 7.60 0.89
N PHE A 36 -2.51 6.34 1.12
CA PHE A 36 -2.14 5.23 0.24
C PHE A 36 -2.77 5.35 -1.14
N THR A 37 -4.03 5.78 -1.23
CA THR A 37 -4.73 6.00 -2.51
C THR A 37 -3.97 7.00 -3.38
N ASN A 38 -3.55 8.12 -2.79
CA ASN A 38 -2.73 9.12 -3.48
C ASN A 38 -1.35 8.56 -3.85
N TYR A 39 -0.68 7.85 -2.91
CA TYR A 39 0.64 7.25 -3.14
C TYR A 39 0.65 6.28 -4.33
N PHE A 40 -0.40 5.47 -4.48
CA PHE A 40 -0.57 4.56 -5.61
C PHE A 40 -0.96 5.30 -6.90
N SER A 41 -1.86 6.29 -6.81
CA SER A 41 -2.26 7.12 -7.96
C SER A 41 -1.07 7.85 -8.60
N GLU A 42 -0.16 8.42 -7.80
CA GLU A 42 1.07 9.06 -8.28
C GLU A 42 1.99 8.09 -9.06
N ARG A 43 1.82 6.78 -8.84
CA ARG A 43 2.56 5.71 -9.52
C ARG A 43 1.77 5.08 -10.67
N ASN A 44 0.63 5.66 -11.03
CA ASN A 44 -0.30 5.13 -12.03
C ASN A 44 -0.81 3.72 -11.66
N VAL A 45 -1.05 3.49 -10.38
CA VAL A 45 -1.62 2.25 -9.84
C VAL A 45 -3.03 2.53 -9.33
N GLU A 46 -4.02 1.90 -9.93
CA GLU A 46 -5.42 2.01 -9.49
C GLU A 46 -5.65 1.21 -8.21
N THR A 47 -6.48 1.76 -7.32
CA THR A 47 -6.87 1.12 -6.05
C THR A 47 -8.37 0.89 -6.01
N GLU A 48 -8.77 -0.27 -5.52
CA GLU A 48 -10.15 -0.61 -5.19
C GLU A 48 -10.31 -0.61 -3.66
N HIS A 49 -11.50 -0.25 -3.18
CA HIS A 49 -11.76 -0.03 -1.75
C HIS A 49 -12.97 -0.83 -1.28
N ILE A 50 -12.83 -1.48 -0.11
CA ILE A 50 -13.94 -2.10 0.63
C ILE A 50 -13.85 -1.64 2.08
N GLY A 51 -14.63 -0.61 2.44
CA GLY A 51 -14.38 0.15 3.67
C GLY A 51 -12.96 0.72 3.64
N ASN A 52 -12.20 0.51 4.72
CA ASN A 52 -10.80 0.95 4.83
C ASN A 52 -9.77 -0.08 4.30
N ASN A 53 -10.24 -1.13 3.61
CA ASN A 53 -9.36 -2.08 2.95
C ASN A 53 -9.01 -1.59 1.54
N ILE A 54 -7.71 -1.52 1.25
CA ILE A 54 -7.18 -1.10 -0.06
C ILE A 54 -6.73 -2.35 -0.82
N ILE A 55 -7.24 -2.51 -2.03
CA ILE A 55 -6.94 -3.64 -2.89
C ILE A 55 -6.27 -3.11 -4.16
N VAL A 56 -5.11 -3.68 -4.50
CA VAL A 56 -4.37 -3.36 -5.72
C VAL A 56 -4.24 -4.62 -6.56
N LYS A 57 -4.69 -4.55 -7.80
CA LYS A 57 -4.57 -5.65 -8.76
C LYS A 57 -3.41 -5.39 -9.72
N GLN A 58 -2.75 -6.46 -10.13
CA GLN A 58 -1.71 -6.36 -11.14
C GLN A 58 -2.36 -5.99 -12.50
N PRO A 59 -1.85 -4.97 -13.24
CA PRO A 59 -2.48 -4.47 -14.48
C PRO A 59 -2.67 -5.46 -15.63
N HIS A 60 -2.00 -6.62 -15.59
CA HIS A 60 -2.02 -7.67 -16.62
C HIS A 60 -2.50 -9.00 -16.04
N PHE A 61 -3.48 -8.93 -15.15
CA PHE A 61 -4.07 -10.09 -14.50
C PHE A 61 -4.46 -11.16 -15.53
N ASN A 62 -4.15 -12.41 -15.22
CA ASN A 62 -4.46 -13.55 -16.08
C ASN A 62 -5.11 -14.65 -15.25
N ALA A 63 -6.41 -14.89 -15.49
CA ALA A 63 -7.20 -15.88 -14.78
C ALA A 63 -6.72 -17.34 -14.98
N LEU A 64 -5.88 -17.60 -15.99
CA LEU A 64 -5.27 -18.91 -16.22
C LEU A 64 -3.99 -19.13 -15.40
N LYS A 65 -3.50 -18.11 -14.69
CA LYS A 65 -2.30 -18.21 -13.84
C LYS A 65 -2.70 -18.24 -12.36
N PRO A 66 -1.92 -18.90 -11.49
CA PRO A 66 -2.10 -18.81 -10.06
C PRO A 66 -2.04 -17.36 -9.59
N THR A 67 -2.90 -17.00 -8.64
CA THR A 67 -2.91 -15.67 -8.02
C THR A 67 -2.18 -15.72 -6.69
N PHE A 68 -1.28 -14.77 -6.46
CA PHE A 68 -0.63 -14.58 -5.17
C PHE A 68 -1.14 -13.29 -4.52
N MET A 69 -1.55 -13.38 -3.26
CA MET A 69 -2.04 -12.24 -2.48
C MET A 69 -0.98 -11.81 -1.47
N LEU A 70 -0.53 -10.56 -1.59
CA LEU A 70 0.28 -9.89 -0.56
C LEU A 70 -0.67 -9.16 0.37
N ASN A 71 -0.62 -9.48 1.66
CA ASN A 71 -1.54 -8.93 2.65
C ASN A 71 -0.80 -8.39 3.88
N SER A 72 -1.23 -7.24 4.36
CA SER A 72 -0.84 -6.64 5.64
C SER A 72 -2.03 -5.83 6.16
N HIS A 73 -1.99 -5.41 7.42
CA HIS A 73 -2.96 -4.48 8.00
C HIS A 73 -2.34 -3.08 8.13
N ILE A 74 -3.19 -2.04 8.17
CA ILE A 74 -2.77 -0.63 8.25
C ILE A 74 -3.21 0.05 9.55
N ASP A 75 -4.04 -0.60 10.35
CA ASP A 75 -4.49 -0.13 11.65
C ASP A 75 -3.42 -0.34 12.73
N THR A 76 -3.58 0.39 13.83
CA THR A 76 -2.74 0.32 15.03
C THR A 76 -3.61 0.25 16.28
N VAL A 77 -3.02 -0.29 17.36
CA VAL A 77 -3.61 -0.25 18.71
C VAL A 77 -3.61 1.15 19.30
#